data_AF-A0A2D6RV63-F1
#
_entry.id   AF-A0A2D6RV63-F1
#
_cell.length_a   1.000
_cell.length_b   1.000
_cell.length_c   1.000
_cell.angle_alpha   90.00
_cell.angle_beta   90.00
_cell.angle_gamma   90.00
#
_symmetry.space_group_name_H-M   'P 1'
#
loop_
_entity.id
_entity.type
_entity.pdbx_description
1 polymer ?
#
loop_
_entity_poly.entity_id
_entity_poly.type
_entity_poly.pdbx_seq_one_letter_code
_entity_poly.pdbx_strand_id
1 'polypeptide(L)'
;MTLIKYCEEGIRRVDYWSVLKEIKDGEVTYRLLALIDDDFYDGWRLNSGIVSFTIQHGVVDFHGYSGSVYRCRLEDEVLNPIMASLLAQWQTRFENTSYSIRAIRFEHFLIEWQTYKPKWN
;
A
#
# COMPACT_ATOMS: atom_id res chain seq x y z
N MET A 1 -33.28 4.22 -18.49
CA MET A 1 -31.81 4.40 -18.51
C MET A 1 -31.29 3.89 -17.17
N THR A 2 -30.88 2.63 -17.14
CA THR A 2 -30.54 1.94 -15.88
C THR A 2 -29.09 2.27 -15.55
N LEU A 3 -28.88 3.03 -14.48
CA LEU A 3 -27.56 3.28 -13.94
C LEU A 3 -27.04 1.95 -13.39
N ILE A 4 -26.21 1.25 -14.15
CA ILE A 4 -25.53 0.06 -13.67
C ILE A 4 -24.54 0.54 -12.60
N LYS A 5 -24.90 0.39 -11.32
CA LYS A 5 -23.91 0.34 -10.24
C LYS A 5 -23.03 -0.87 -10.53
N TYR A 6 -21.83 -0.63 -11.07
CA TYR A 6 -20.80 -1.66 -11.07
C TYR A 6 -20.49 -1.97 -9.61
N CYS A 7 -20.91 -3.15 -9.15
CA CYS A 7 -20.43 -3.72 -7.90
C CYS A 7 -19.01 -4.24 -8.19
N GLU A 8 -17.99 -3.47 -7.81
CA GLU A 8 -16.58 -3.84 -7.84
C GLU A 8 -16.29 -4.84 -6.71
N GLU A 9 -16.91 -6.02 -6.75
CA GLU A 9 -16.77 -7.03 -5.69
C GLU A 9 -15.28 -7.32 -5.42
N GLY A 10 -14.83 -7.05 -4.19
CA GLY A 10 -13.47 -7.34 -3.73
C GLY A 10 -12.44 -6.19 -3.83
N ILE A 11 -12.78 -5.05 -4.43
CA ILE A 11 -11.90 -3.86 -4.43
C ILE A 11 -12.17 -3.01 -3.19
N ARG A 12 -11.13 -2.80 -2.38
CA ARG A 12 -11.19 -1.94 -1.18
C ARG A 12 -10.83 -0.52 -1.57
N ARG A 13 -11.77 0.42 -1.40
CA ARG A 13 -11.49 1.85 -1.51
C ARG A 13 -10.91 2.33 -0.19
N VAL A 14 -9.94 3.23 -0.26
CA VAL A 14 -9.21 3.72 0.91
C VAL A 14 -9.22 5.24 0.92
N ASP A 15 -9.20 5.83 2.12
CA ASP A 15 -9.24 7.28 2.31
C ASP A 15 -7.86 7.91 2.22
N TYR A 16 -6.85 7.24 2.78
CA TYR A 16 -5.45 7.65 2.71
C TYR A 16 -4.57 6.43 2.53
N TRP A 17 -3.40 6.62 1.91
CA TRP A 17 -2.50 5.52 1.66
C TRP A 17 -1.05 5.97 1.52
N SER A 18 -0.14 5.04 1.77
CA SER A 18 1.29 5.22 1.55
C SER A 18 1.94 3.88 1.22
N VAL A 19 2.92 3.91 0.32
CA VAL A 19 3.75 2.74 0.04
C VAL A 19 4.84 2.66 1.10
N LEU A 20 4.97 1.49 1.71
CA LEU A 20 6.07 1.14 2.59
C LEU A 20 7.10 0.31 1.84
N LYS A 21 8.37 0.66 1.98
CA LYS A 21 9.51 -0.17 1.60
C LYS A 21 9.97 -0.92 2.84
N GLU A 22 9.83 -2.23 2.81
CA GLU A 22 10.33 -3.16 3.81
C GLU A 22 11.61 -3.81 3.28
N ILE A 23 12.68 -3.80 4.07
CA ILE A 23 13.93 -4.51 3.78
C ILE A 23 14.11 -5.54 4.87
N LYS A 24 14.22 -6.81 4.49
CA LYS A 24 14.43 -7.93 5.42
C LYS A 24 15.50 -8.85 4.87
N ASP A 25 16.59 -9.01 5.62
CA ASP A 25 17.74 -9.86 5.25
C ASP A 25 18.30 -9.54 3.86
N GLY A 26 18.25 -8.25 3.47
CA GLY A 26 18.69 -7.74 2.16
C GLY A 26 17.62 -7.77 1.06
N GLU A 27 16.50 -8.45 1.27
CA GLU A 27 15.39 -8.53 0.32
C GLU A 27 14.42 -7.35 0.48
N VAL A 28 14.00 -6.78 -0.64
CA VAL A 28 13.06 -5.64 -0.67
C VAL A 28 11.65 -6.13 -0.95
N THR A 29 10.70 -5.76 -0.09
CA THR A 29 9.26 -5.93 -0.32
C THR A 29 8.56 -4.58 -0.21
N TYR A 30 7.71 -4.25 -1.19
CA TYR A 30 6.86 -3.07 -1.11
C TYR A 30 5.48 -3.45 -0.59
N ARG A 31 4.92 -2.66 0.32
CA ARG A 31 3.62 -2.91 0.94
C ARG A 31 2.76 -1.65 0.89
N LEU A 32 1.45 -1.83 0.85
CA LEU A 32 0.51 -0.73 0.95
C LEU A 32 0.01 -0.64 2.38
N LEU A 33 0.25 0.49 3.03
CA LEU A 33 -0.45 0.90 4.25
C LEU A 33 -1.60 1.81 3.83
N ALA A 34 -2.82 1.46 4.23
CA ALA A 34 -4.04 2.18 3.89
C ALA A 34 -4.84 2.50 5.15
N LEU A 35 -5.48 3.65 5.16
CA LEU A 35 -6.56 3.98 6.09
C LEU A 35 -7.90 3.75 5.38
N ILE A 36 -8.81 3.05 6.06
CA ILE A 36 -10.18 2.80 5.61
C ILE A 36 -11.10 3.18 6.77
N ASP A 37 -11.90 4.21 6.57
CA ASP A 37 -12.95 4.62 7.50
C ASP A 37 -14.17 3.71 7.29
N ASP A 38 -14.18 2.57 7.99
CA ASP A 38 -15.34 1.68 8.08
C ASP A 38 -15.56 1.36 9.57
N ASP A 39 -16.77 1.65 10.05
CA ASP A 39 -17.16 2.03 11.43
C ASP A 39 -16.84 1.05 12.60
N PHE A 40 -16.04 0.01 12.41
CA PHE A 40 -15.79 -1.00 13.43
C PHE A 40 -14.34 -1.50 13.44
N TYR A 41 -13.54 -0.87 14.31
CA TYR A 41 -12.21 -1.26 14.80
C TYR A 41 -11.05 -1.39 13.77
N ASP A 42 -9.96 -0.69 14.11
CA ASP A 42 -8.72 -0.54 13.36
C ASP A 42 -8.93 -0.09 11.91
N GLY A 43 -9.16 1.22 11.75
CA GLY A 43 -9.33 1.89 10.45
C GLY A 43 -8.09 1.88 9.56
N TRP A 44 -7.14 0.98 9.75
CA TRP A 44 -5.97 0.80 8.90
C TRP A 44 -5.85 -0.65 8.40
N ARG A 45 -5.21 -0.81 7.25
CA ARG A 45 -4.87 -2.10 6.65
C ARG A 45 -3.46 -2.05 6.09
N LEU A 46 -2.70 -3.13 6.30
CA LEU A 46 -1.42 -3.35 5.64
C LEU A 46 -1.56 -4.57 4.73
N ASN A 47 -1.27 -4.42 3.44
CA ASN A 47 -1.36 -5.54 2.53
C ASN A 47 -0.20 -6.55 2.75
N SER A 48 -0.27 -7.68 2.05
CA SER A 48 0.68 -8.80 2.12
C SER A 48 1.93 -8.61 1.24
N GLY A 49 2.15 -7.43 0.67
CA GLY A 49 3.14 -7.20 -0.38
C GLY A 49 2.48 -6.87 -1.71
N ILE A 50 2.91 -5.79 -2.34
CA ILE A 50 2.48 -5.35 -3.68
C ILE A 50 3.14 -6.26 -4.71
N VAL A 51 2.31 -6.93 -5.52
CA VAL A 51 2.77 -7.81 -6.62
C VAL A 51 2.61 -7.18 -7.99
N SER A 52 1.62 -6.29 -8.14
CA SER A 52 1.41 -5.47 -9.32
C SER A 52 0.54 -4.27 -8.96
N PHE A 53 0.48 -3.30 -9.86
CA PHE A 53 -0.43 -2.17 -9.74
C PHE A 53 -0.87 -1.70 -11.13
N THR A 54 -2.05 -1.09 -11.19
CA THR A 54 -2.61 -0.51 -12.41
C THR A 54 -2.96 0.95 -12.17
N ILE A 55 -2.46 1.87 -13.01
CA ILE A 55 -2.74 3.30 -12.90
C ILE A 55 -3.70 3.70 -14.01
N GLN A 56 -4.87 4.22 -13.65
CA GLN A 56 -5.88 4.71 -14.59
C GLN A 56 -6.71 5.82 -13.96
N HIS A 57 -7.07 6.85 -14.73
CA HIS A 57 -8.06 7.86 -14.32
C HIS A 57 -7.83 8.50 -12.94
N GLY A 58 -6.59 8.82 -12.58
CA GLY A 58 -6.26 9.46 -11.29
C GLY A 58 -6.30 8.52 -10.09
N VAL A 59 -6.46 7.21 -10.30
CA VAL A 59 -6.36 6.19 -9.27
C VAL A 59 -5.24 5.20 -9.59
N VAL A 60 -4.74 4.55 -8.54
CA VAL A 60 -3.90 3.37 -8.61
C VAL A 60 -4.57 2.21 -7.87
N ASP A 61 -4.69 1.08 -8.56
CA ASP A 61 -5.15 -0.18 -7.98
C ASP A 61 -3.92 -1.02 -7.63
N PHE A 62 -3.65 -1.21 -6.32
CA PHE A 62 -2.58 -2.07 -5.83
C PHE A 62 -3.08 -3.50 -5.61
N HIS A 63 -2.41 -4.46 -6.22
CA HIS A 63 -2.70 -5.89 -6.06
C HIS A 63 -1.73 -6.47 -5.03
N GLY A 64 -2.28 -7.09 -3.99
CA GLY A 64 -1.53 -7.77 -2.95
C GLY A 64 -1.28 -9.24 -3.26
N TYR A 65 -0.23 -9.83 -2.67
CA TYR A 65 0.07 -11.26 -2.80
C TYR A 65 -1.11 -12.17 -2.41
N SER A 66 -1.90 -11.75 -1.42
CA SER A 66 -3.10 -12.46 -0.95
C SER A 66 -4.33 -12.30 -1.87
N GLY A 67 -4.19 -11.69 -3.05
CA GLY A 67 -5.29 -11.41 -3.97
C GLY A 67 -6.14 -10.18 -3.60
N SER A 68 -5.74 -9.42 -2.57
CA SER A 68 -6.43 -8.17 -2.21
C SER A 68 -6.20 -7.09 -3.24
N VAL A 69 -7.22 -6.31 -3.58
CA VAL A 69 -7.09 -5.11 -4.42
C VAL A 69 -7.47 -3.89 -3.61
N TYR A 70 -6.59 -2.88 -3.58
CA TYR A 70 -6.83 -1.60 -2.94
C TYR A 70 -6.82 -0.50 -4.00
N ARG A 71 -7.92 0.24 -4.08
CA ARG A 71 -8.05 1.40 -4.96
C ARG A 71 -7.76 2.67 -4.19
N CYS A 72 -6.75 3.38 -4.67
CA CYS A 72 -6.18 4.56 -4.05
C CYS A 72 -6.28 5.73 -5.02
N ARG A 73 -6.92 6.86 -4.65
CA ARG A 73 -6.82 8.08 -5.45
C ARG A 73 -5.41 8.65 -5.29
N LEU A 74 -4.80 9.09 -6.39
CA LEU A 74 -3.42 9.60 -6.37
C LEU A 74 -3.26 10.82 -5.46
N GLU A 75 -4.29 11.66 -5.36
CA GLU A 75 -4.32 12.85 -4.50
C GLU A 75 -4.36 12.54 -2.99
N ASP A 76 -4.75 11.32 -2.62
CA ASP A 76 -4.86 10.88 -1.22
C ASP A 76 -3.59 10.17 -0.72
N GLU A 77 -2.49 10.26 -1.48
CA GLU A 77 -1.19 9.76 -1.04
C GLU A 77 -0.70 10.59 0.15
N VAL A 78 -0.86 10.05 1.35
CA VAL A 78 -0.40 10.71 2.57
C VAL A 78 -0.21 9.69 3.68
N LEU A 79 0.86 9.86 4.44
CA LEU A 79 1.05 9.20 5.72
C LEU A 79 0.30 10.00 6.79
N ASN A 80 -1.02 9.76 6.93
CA ASN A 80 -1.86 10.39 7.95
C ASN A 80 -1.27 10.19 9.37
N PRO A 81 -1.47 11.10 10.35
CA PRO A 81 -0.96 10.95 11.72
C PRO A 81 -1.18 9.58 12.39
N ILE A 82 -2.31 8.91 12.12
CA ILE A 82 -2.59 7.56 12.61
C ILE A 82 -1.62 6.56 11.99
N MET A 83 -1.48 6.58 10.66
CA MET A 83 -0.56 5.72 9.91
C MET A 83 0.90 6.00 10.29
N ALA A 84 1.26 7.28 10.47
CA ALA A 84 2.59 7.68 10.91
C ALA A 84 2.93 7.14 12.30
N SER A 85 1.96 7.20 13.23
CA SER A 85 2.13 6.66 14.58
C SER A 85 2.24 5.13 14.58
N LEU A 86 1.49 4.43 13.72
CA LEU A 86 1.62 2.98 13.54
C LEU A 86 3.00 2.61 12.99
N LEU A 87 3.44 3.30 11.94
CA LEU A 87 4.77 3.09 11.36
C LEU A 87 5.86 3.32 12.41
N ALA A 88 5.83 4.45 13.12
CA ALA A 88 6.82 4.76 14.16
C ALA A 88 6.91 3.70 15.27
N GLN A 89 5.76 3.13 15.67
CA GLN A 89 5.72 2.02 16.63
C GLN A 89 6.36 0.75 16.07
N TRP A 90 6.08 0.39 14.82
CA TRP A 90 6.73 -0.75 14.16
C TRP A 90 8.24 -0.56 14.06
N GLN A 91 8.66 0.63 13.64
CA GLN A 91 10.06 0.99 13.52
C GLN A 91 10.77 0.84 14.86
N THR A 92 10.21 1.41 15.92
CA THR A 92 10.75 1.34 17.29
C THR A 92 10.85 -0.08 17.80
N ARG A 93 9.88 -0.94 17.46
CA ARG A 93 9.80 -2.31 18.00
C ARG A 93 10.67 -3.31 17.26
N PHE A 94 10.85 -3.14 15.95
CA PHE A 94 11.37 -4.20 15.09
C PHE A 94 12.63 -3.83 14.31
N GLU A 95 12.95 -2.54 14.16
CA GLU A 95 14.15 -2.16 13.41
C GLU A 95 15.44 -2.67 14.01
N ASN A 96 16.29 -3.16 13.13
CA ASN A 96 17.62 -3.63 13.47
C ASN A 96 18.48 -3.65 12.19
N THR A 97 19.66 -4.26 12.25
CA THR A 97 20.59 -4.32 11.12
C THR A 97 20.10 -5.14 9.94
N SER A 98 19.20 -6.11 10.14
CA SER A 98 18.63 -6.96 9.08
C SER A 98 17.19 -6.63 8.73
N TYR A 99 16.52 -5.73 9.46
CA TYR A 99 15.15 -5.33 9.20
C TYR A 99 14.95 -3.81 9.27
N SER A 100 14.36 -3.23 8.23
CA SER A 100 13.91 -1.84 8.22
C SER A 100 12.61 -1.66 7.43
N ILE A 101 11.81 -0.66 7.81
CA ILE A 101 10.58 -0.31 7.10
C ILE A 101 10.40 1.21 7.03
N ARG A 102 10.14 1.77 5.86
CA ARG A 102 9.99 3.23 5.66
C ARG A 102 8.85 3.53 4.69
N ALA A 103 8.11 4.61 4.93
CA ALA A 103 7.24 5.16 3.90
C ALA A 103 8.08 5.76 2.77
N ILE A 104 7.68 5.53 1.52
CA ILE A 104 8.28 6.13 0.33
C ILE A 104 7.19 6.79 -0.50
N ARG A 105 7.54 7.89 -1.18
CA ARG A 105 6.62 8.53 -2.12
C ARG A 105 6.33 7.61 -3.29
N PHE A 106 5.11 7.62 -3.80
CA PHE A 106 4.67 6.79 -4.91
C PHE A 106 5.53 7.00 -6.16
N GLU A 107 5.92 8.25 -6.45
CA GLU A 107 6.86 8.55 -7.52
C GLU A 107 8.22 7.83 -7.38
N HIS A 108 8.77 7.74 -6.16
CA HIS A 108 10.00 7.01 -5.91
C HIS A 108 9.77 5.50 -6.01
N PHE A 109 8.63 5.01 -5.53
CA PHE A 109 8.21 3.62 -5.71
C PHE A 109 8.17 3.25 -7.20
N LEU A 110 7.61 4.09 -8.07
CA LEU A 110 7.56 3.83 -9.52
C LEU A 110 8.94 3.68 -10.14
N ILE A 111 9.90 4.53 -9.74
CA ILE A 111 11.29 4.48 -10.20
C ILE A 111 11.97 3.19 -9.71
N GLU A 112 11.84 2.88 -8.43
CA GLU A 112 12.43 1.67 -7.86
C GLU A 112 11.80 0.40 -8.45
N TRP A 113 10.48 0.39 -8.67
CA TRP A 113 9.77 -0.76 -9.22
C TRP A 113 10.20 -1.11 -10.65
N GLN A 114 10.58 -0.13 -11.47
CA GLN A 114 11.17 -0.38 -12.79
C GLN A 114 12.56 -1.00 -12.69
N THR A 115 13.32 -0.63 -11.65
CA THR A 115 14.71 -1.05 -11.44
C THR A 115 14.79 -2.45 -10.80
N TYR A 116 13.92 -2.73 -9.84
CA TYR A 116 13.93 -3.94 -9.01
C TYR A 116 12.73 -4.85 -9.27
N LYS A 117 12.04 -4.69 -10.42
CA LYS A 117 10.82 -5.43 -10.75
C LYS A 117 11.01 -6.92 -10.42
N PRO A 118 10.13 -7.55 -9.63
CA PRO A 118 10.25 -8.97 -9.33
C PRO A 118 10.33 -9.72 -10.66
N LYS A 119 11.41 -10.46 -10.88
CA LYS A 119 11.50 -11.40 -12.00
C LYS A 119 10.61 -12.58 -11.59
N TRP A 120 9.36 -12.57 -12.02
CA TRP A 120 8.52 -13.75 -11.93
C TRP A 120 9.11 -14.77 -12.91
N ASN A 121 9.64 -15.86 -12.38
CA ASN A 121 9.99 -17.05 -13.14
C ASN A 121 8.71 -17.86 -13.41
#